data_AF-A0A3P6DG25-F1
#
_entry.id   AF-A0A3P6DG25-F1
#
_cell.length_a   1.000
_cell.length_b   1.000
_cell.length_c   1.000
_cell.angle_alpha   90.00
_cell.angle_beta   90.00
_cell.angle_gamma   90.00
#
_symmetry.space_group_name_H-M   'P 1'
#
loop_
_entity.id
_entity.type
_entity.pdbx_description
1 polymer ?
#
loop_
_entity_poly.entity_id
_entity_poly.type
_entity_poly.pdbx_seq_one_letter_code
_entity_poly.pdbx_strand_id
1 'polypeptide(L)'
;MSPSFLFFTLFLIKEMSSSSSANSFEDGKYKTDLLTVGLSSCCWKKPSSSPTPQSPPKRLLVATPVEEGEYPVVMLLHGYLLYNSFYSQLMLHVSSHGFIVIAPQLYSIAGPDTMDEIKSTAEIIDWLSVGLNHFLPPQVTPNLSKFALSGHSRGGKTAFALALKKFGYSSYLKISALIGIDPVDGMGKGKQTPPPVLTYEPNSFDLDKMPVLVIGSGLGEISPNLLFPPCAPPGVNHRDFYRECQGPAWHFVAKDYGHLDMLDDDTEGIRGKISHYLCKNGEERRPMRRFVGGSIVAFLIAYLEGDDSELVKIKDKSHEGVPVEIQEFEFKN
;
A
#
# COMPACT_ATOMS: atom_id res chain seq x y z
N MET A 1 -52.09 24.78 -39.84
CA MET A 1 -51.18 23.63 -40.00
C MET A 1 -49.77 24.16 -39.87
N SER A 2 -49.12 23.88 -38.74
CA SER A 2 -47.78 24.34 -38.38
C SER A 2 -46.96 23.10 -37.99
N PRO A 3 -45.72 22.90 -38.46
CA PRO A 3 -44.91 21.78 -38.04
C PRO A 3 -44.08 22.15 -36.81
N SER A 4 -44.24 21.33 -35.78
CA SER A 4 -43.54 21.39 -34.51
C SER A 4 -42.05 21.06 -34.70
N PHE A 5 -41.17 21.95 -34.23
CA PHE A 5 -39.73 21.69 -34.11
C PHE A 5 -39.46 20.82 -32.87
N LEU A 6 -38.96 19.60 -33.08
CA LEU A 6 -38.38 18.77 -32.02
C LEU A 6 -36.92 19.20 -31.82
N PHE A 7 -36.60 19.67 -30.61
CA PHE A 7 -35.23 19.85 -30.14
C PHE A 7 -34.62 18.47 -29.83
N PHE A 8 -33.59 18.06 -30.58
CA PHE A 8 -32.72 16.96 -30.22
C PHE A 8 -31.61 17.48 -29.30
N THR A 9 -31.69 17.16 -28.01
CA THR A 9 -30.59 17.35 -27.06
C THR A 9 -29.56 16.26 -27.31
N LEU A 10 -28.42 16.62 -27.89
CA LEU A 10 -27.28 15.73 -28.07
C LEU A 10 -26.63 15.49 -26.69
N PHE A 11 -26.95 14.36 -26.05
CA PHE A 11 -26.14 13.86 -24.94
C PHE A 11 -24.80 13.38 -25.50
N LEU A 12 -23.76 14.18 -25.31
CA LEU A 12 -22.37 13.73 -25.42
C LEU A 12 -22.12 12.72 -24.31
N ILE A 13 -22.40 11.46 -24.58
CA ILE A 13 -21.78 10.35 -23.86
C ILE A 13 -20.32 10.40 -24.25
N LYS A 14 -19.48 10.93 -23.36
CA LYS A 14 -18.04 10.72 -23.42
C LYS A 14 -17.87 9.20 -23.27
N GLU A 15 -17.63 8.50 -24.37
CA GLU A 15 -17.15 7.13 -24.33
C GLU A 15 -15.91 7.13 -23.46
N MET A 16 -16.05 6.64 -22.23
CA MET A 16 -14.93 6.14 -21.45
C MET A 16 -14.39 4.99 -22.29
N SER A 17 -13.29 5.26 -22.99
CA SER A 17 -12.48 4.23 -23.63
C SER A 17 -12.40 3.05 -22.68
N SER A 18 -13.02 1.93 -23.07
CA SER A 18 -12.92 0.69 -22.33
C SER A 18 -11.45 0.31 -22.38
N SER A 19 -10.69 0.62 -21.33
CA SER A 19 -9.34 0.11 -21.23
C SER A 19 -9.49 -1.39 -21.17
N SER A 20 -9.05 -2.11 -22.20
CA SER A 20 -8.80 -3.55 -22.09
C SER A 20 -8.10 -3.76 -20.75
N SER A 21 -8.67 -4.57 -19.85
CA SER A 21 -8.10 -4.75 -18.50
C SER A 21 -6.66 -5.21 -18.67
N ALA A 22 -5.73 -4.28 -18.49
CA ALA A 22 -4.32 -4.57 -18.62
C ALA A 22 -4.00 -5.49 -17.45
N ASN A 23 -3.37 -6.63 -17.73
CA ASN A 23 -2.91 -7.58 -16.73
C ASN A 23 -2.26 -6.81 -15.57
N SER A 24 -2.90 -6.84 -14.40
CA SER A 24 -2.47 -6.05 -13.25
C SER A 24 -1.05 -6.41 -12.76
N PHE A 25 -0.55 -7.61 -13.07
CA PHE A 25 0.80 -8.06 -12.70
C PHE A 25 1.91 -7.50 -13.61
N GLU A 26 1.57 -6.97 -14.78
CA GLU A 26 2.51 -6.29 -15.68
C GLU A 26 2.54 -4.78 -15.43
N ASP A 27 3.53 -4.09 -16.01
CA ASP A 27 3.56 -2.62 -15.90
C ASP A 27 2.36 -2.02 -16.62
N GLY A 28 1.73 -1.05 -15.98
CA GLY A 28 0.59 -0.35 -16.51
C GLY A 28 0.98 0.65 -17.61
N LYS A 29 -0.03 1.34 -18.13
CA LYS A 29 0.10 2.22 -19.30
C LYS A 29 0.74 3.59 -19.02
N TYR A 30 0.77 4.03 -17.76
CA TYR A 30 1.24 5.36 -17.39
C TYR A 30 2.75 5.38 -17.22
N LYS A 31 3.41 6.42 -17.72
CA LYS A 31 4.80 6.67 -17.38
C LYS A 31 4.86 7.25 -15.97
N THR A 32 5.87 6.83 -15.22
CA THR A 32 6.00 7.19 -13.81
C THR A 32 7.33 7.86 -13.52
N ASP A 33 7.33 8.74 -12.54
CA ASP A 33 8.54 9.34 -11.96
C ASP A 33 8.61 9.05 -10.46
N LEU A 34 9.81 9.14 -9.88
CA LEU A 34 10.08 8.88 -8.48
C LEU A 34 10.71 10.12 -7.82
N LEU A 35 9.96 10.77 -6.96
CA LEU A 35 10.31 12.03 -6.31
C LEU A 35 10.72 11.81 -4.85
N THR A 36 11.75 12.52 -4.41
CA THR A 36 12.06 12.63 -2.98
C THR A 36 11.55 13.96 -2.45
N VAL A 37 10.58 13.91 -1.55
CA VAL A 37 10.00 15.09 -0.89
C VAL A 37 10.49 15.13 0.55
N GLY A 38 11.06 16.25 0.99
CA GLY A 38 11.69 16.33 2.30
C GLY A 38 11.46 17.65 3.02
N LEU A 39 11.87 17.66 4.28
CA LEU A 39 12.01 18.87 5.08
C LEU A 39 12.96 19.80 4.33
N SER A 40 12.49 20.98 3.91
CA SER A 40 13.32 21.95 3.22
C SER A 40 14.61 22.17 3.99
N SER A 41 15.78 21.90 3.39
CA SER A 41 17.04 22.37 3.96
C SER A 41 16.98 23.89 4.00
N CYS A 42 17.12 24.47 5.19
CA CYS A 42 17.38 25.90 5.35
C CYS A 42 18.71 26.24 4.66
N CYS A 43 18.67 26.49 3.36
CA CYS A 43 19.77 27.04 2.59
C CYS A 43 19.16 28.00 1.55
N TRP A 44 19.05 29.25 1.98
CA TRP A 44 19.01 30.47 1.15
C TRP A 44 17.78 30.60 0.25
N LYS A 45 16.71 31.21 0.80
CA LYS A 45 15.66 31.79 -0.04
C LYS A 45 15.77 33.31 -0.02
N LYS A 46 16.00 33.88 -1.21
CA LYS A 46 15.59 35.26 -1.53
C LYS A 46 14.09 35.42 -1.19
N PRO A 47 13.64 36.62 -0.83
CA PRO A 47 12.22 36.84 -0.55
C PRO A 47 11.41 36.65 -1.83
N SER A 48 10.67 35.54 -1.91
CA SER A 48 9.61 35.34 -2.92
C SER A 48 8.26 35.56 -2.26
N SER A 49 7.38 36.32 -2.91
CA SER A 49 6.04 36.70 -2.46
C SER A 49 4.98 35.57 -2.52
N SER A 50 5.37 34.33 -2.82
CA SER A 50 4.49 33.16 -2.81
C SER A 50 4.51 32.45 -1.45
N PRO A 51 3.37 31.94 -0.94
CA PRO A 51 3.36 31.11 0.27
C PRO A 51 4.34 29.95 0.11
N THR A 52 5.21 29.74 1.09
CA THR A 52 6.11 28.59 1.08
C THR A 52 5.31 27.31 1.30
N PRO A 53 5.45 26.28 0.45
CA PRO A 53 4.76 25.00 0.65
C PRO A 53 5.08 24.42 2.03
N GLN A 54 4.06 23.97 2.75
CA GLN A 54 4.24 23.33 4.04
C GLN A 54 5.02 22.02 3.86
N SER A 55 6.18 21.91 4.51
CA SER A 55 6.98 20.68 4.46
C SER A 55 6.24 19.52 5.12
N PRO A 56 6.41 18.28 4.61
CA PRO A 56 5.79 17.11 5.24
C PRO A 56 6.41 16.82 6.61
N PRO A 57 5.67 16.16 7.53
CA PRO A 57 6.19 15.76 8.85
C PRO A 57 7.39 14.81 8.78
N LYS A 58 7.50 14.02 7.71
CA LYS A 58 8.60 13.08 7.43
C LYS A 58 9.04 13.23 5.98
N ARG A 59 10.26 12.79 5.67
CA ARG A 59 10.67 12.62 4.27
C ARG A 59 9.80 11.56 3.60
N LEU A 60 9.38 11.83 2.38
CA LEU A 60 8.54 10.95 1.56
C LEU A 60 9.32 10.57 0.30
N LEU A 61 9.16 9.33 -0.11
CA LEU A 61 9.36 8.92 -1.49
C LEU A 61 7.99 8.92 -2.17
N VAL A 62 7.89 9.43 -3.39
CA VAL A 62 6.61 9.56 -4.11
C VAL A 62 6.79 9.01 -5.52
N ALA A 63 6.10 7.91 -5.84
CA ALA A 63 5.94 7.46 -7.22
C ALA A 63 4.65 8.08 -7.77
N THR A 64 4.73 8.71 -8.94
CA THR A 64 3.60 9.43 -9.54
C THR A 64 3.54 9.22 -11.04
N PRO A 65 2.33 9.13 -11.65
CA PRO A 65 2.17 9.31 -13.08
C PRO A 65 2.72 10.68 -13.50
N VAL A 66 3.12 10.81 -14.76
CA VAL A 66 3.58 12.10 -15.32
C VAL A 66 2.56 12.72 -16.28
N GLU A 67 1.61 11.93 -16.76
CA GLU A 67 0.54 12.41 -17.62
C GLU A 67 -0.52 13.21 -16.85
N GLU A 68 -1.15 14.18 -17.53
CA GLU A 68 -2.24 14.97 -16.97
C GLU A 68 -3.38 14.08 -16.50
N GLY A 69 -3.85 14.30 -15.27
CA GLY A 69 -4.95 13.54 -14.71
C GLY A 69 -5.15 13.74 -13.21
N GLU A 70 -6.27 13.22 -12.74
CA GLU A 70 -6.57 13.08 -11.34
C GLU A 70 -6.41 11.60 -10.95
N TYR A 71 -5.63 11.32 -9.90
CA TYR A 71 -5.23 9.95 -9.56
C TYR A 71 -5.48 9.64 -8.08
N PRO A 72 -6.01 8.44 -7.73
CA PRO A 72 -6.11 7.98 -6.35
C PRO A 72 -4.73 7.93 -5.67
N VAL A 73 -4.72 8.03 -4.33
CA VAL A 73 -3.48 8.08 -3.53
C VAL A 73 -3.35 6.85 -2.65
N VAL A 74 -2.18 6.21 -2.68
CA VAL A 74 -1.84 5.04 -1.85
C VAL A 74 -0.66 5.40 -0.96
N MET A 75 -0.81 5.26 0.36
CA MET A 75 0.32 5.38 1.29
C MET A 75 0.88 3.99 1.62
N LEU A 76 2.18 3.78 1.44
CA LEU A 76 2.91 2.53 1.74
C LEU A 76 3.86 2.72 2.92
N LEU A 77 3.58 2.05 4.03
CA LEU A 77 4.41 2.06 5.24
C LEU A 77 5.43 0.92 5.21
N HIS A 78 6.72 1.25 5.36
CA HIS A 78 7.80 0.28 5.33
C HIS A 78 7.82 -0.65 6.56
N GLY A 79 8.46 -1.82 6.40
CA GLY A 79 8.68 -2.77 7.49
C GLY A 79 9.76 -2.35 8.49
N TYR A 80 9.93 -3.16 9.53
CA TYR A 80 10.86 -2.88 10.64
C TYR A 80 12.31 -2.71 10.17
N LEU A 81 12.92 -1.57 10.49
CA LEU A 81 14.29 -1.19 10.13
C LEU A 81 14.59 -1.11 8.62
N LEU A 82 13.56 -1.13 7.76
CA LEU A 82 13.70 -0.96 6.32
C LEU A 82 13.64 0.52 5.92
N TYR A 83 14.16 0.83 4.74
CA TYR A 83 14.00 2.15 4.11
C TYR A 83 12.80 2.14 3.16
N ASN A 84 12.13 3.28 3.06
CA ASN A 84 11.05 3.45 2.07
C ASN A 84 11.54 3.25 0.63
N SER A 85 12.82 3.56 0.35
CA SER A 85 13.45 3.35 -0.94
C SER A 85 13.60 1.88 -1.35
N PHE A 86 13.47 0.92 -0.43
CA PHE A 86 13.52 -0.51 -0.75
C PHE A 86 12.24 -1.02 -1.41
N TYR A 87 11.24 -0.17 -1.59
CA TYR A 87 9.96 -0.48 -2.21
C TYR A 87 9.78 0.24 -3.54
N SER A 88 10.82 0.87 -4.09
CA SER A 88 10.69 1.79 -5.21
C SER A 88 10.12 1.12 -6.46
N GLN A 89 10.52 -0.12 -6.75
CA GLN A 89 10.02 -0.89 -7.89
C GLN A 89 8.55 -1.29 -7.69
N LEU A 90 8.14 -1.62 -6.46
CA LEU A 90 6.73 -1.87 -6.13
C LEU A 90 5.88 -0.60 -6.29
N MET A 91 6.38 0.54 -5.80
CA MET A 91 5.70 1.83 -5.91
C MET A 91 5.54 2.25 -7.37
N LEU A 92 6.59 2.11 -8.19
CA LEU A 92 6.55 2.42 -9.62
C LEU A 92 5.57 1.51 -10.37
N HIS A 93 5.54 0.22 -10.05
CA HIS A 93 4.57 -0.71 -10.63
C HIS A 93 3.13 -0.25 -10.35
N VAL A 94 2.77 -0.02 -9.08
CA VAL A 94 1.42 0.46 -8.73
C VAL A 94 1.14 1.82 -9.38
N SER A 95 2.13 2.72 -9.43
CA SER A 95 1.96 4.03 -10.06
C SER A 95 1.72 3.97 -11.56
N SER A 96 2.32 2.99 -12.26
CA SER A 96 2.14 2.79 -13.71
C SER A 96 0.70 2.40 -14.09
N HIS A 97 -0.11 2.01 -13.11
CA HIS A 97 -1.55 1.74 -13.25
C HIS A 97 -2.44 2.95 -12.92
N GLY A 98 -1.86 4.13 -12.71
CA GLY A 98 -2.61 5.38 -12.49
C GLY A 98 -2.87 5.67 -11.02
N PHE A 99 -1.88 5.44 -10.17
CA PHE A 99 -1.95 5.75 -8.74
C PHE A 99 -0.77 6.64 -8.33
N ILE A 100 -1.01 7.57 -7.42
CA ILE A 100 0.09 8.26 -6.72
C ILE A 100 0.43 7.43 -5.49
N VAL A 101 1.66 6.92 -5.40
CA VAL A 101 2.10 6.11 -4.28
C VAL A 101 3.09 6.91 -3.43
N ILE A 102 2.77 7.11 -2.17
CA ILE A 102 3.61 7.82 -1.21
C ILE A 102 4.16 6.86 -0.18
N ALA A 103 5.44 6.94 0.14
CA ALA A 103 6.08 6.10 1.15
C ALA A 103 6.89 6.98 2.11
N PRO A 104 6.39 7.23 3.33
CA PRO A 104 7.15 7.99 4.32
C PRO A 104 8.30 7.18 4.90
N GLN A 105 9.44 7.83 5.17
CA GLN A 105 10.48 7.28 6.04
C GLN A 105 10.11 7.59 7.50
N LEU A 106 9.41 6.67 8.16
CA LEU A 106 8.84 6.89 9.50
C LEU A 106 9.93 7.07 10.57
N TYR A 107 11.03 6.34 10.41
CA TYR A 107 12.18 6.36 11.31
C TYR A 107 13.47 5.96 10.59
N SER A 108 14.61 6.36 11.14
CA SER A 108 15.92 5.80 10.75
C SER A 108 16.39 4.72 11.72
N ILE A 109 15.98 4.77 12.98
CA ILE A 109 16.25 3.75 14.02
C ILE A 109 14.93 3.57 14.76
N ALA A 110 14.59 2.33 15.12
CA ALA A 110 13.37 2.03 15.86
C ALA A 110 13.65 1.04 17.00
N GLY A 111 12.93 1.23 18.10
CA GLY A 111 12.75 0.22 19.14
C GLY A 111 11.53 -0.65 18.86
N PRO A 112 11.09 -1.51 19.79
CA PRO A 112 9.95 -2.39 19.58
C PRO A 112 8.59 -1.66 19.55
N ASP A 113 8.49 -0.49 20.19
CA ASP A 113 7.25 0.28 20.29
C ASP A 113 6.90 0.98 18.97
N THR A 114 5.66 0.82 18.49
CA THR A 114 5.18 1.35 17.21
C THR A 114 4.30 2.61 17.32
N MET A 115 4.20 3.23 18.50
CA MET A 115 3.30 4.36 18.75
C MET A 115 3.70 5.60 17.95
N ASP A 116 5.00 5.90 17.88
CA ASP A 116 5.52 7.04 17.12
C ASP A 116 5.23 6.92 15.62
N GLU A 117 5.23 5.70 15.08
CA GLU A 117 4.82 5.46 13.70
C GLU A 117 3.34 5.68 13.47
N ILE A 118 2.49 5.22 14.38
CA ILE A 118 1.03 5.43 14.29
C ILE A 118 0.73 6.93 14.30
N LYS A 119 1.33 7.65 15.25
CA LYS A 119 1.24 9.11 15.34
C LYS A 119 1.75 9.79 14.07
N SER A 120 2.97 9.48 13.64
CA SER A 120 3.59 10.10 12.45
C SER A 120 2.75 9.84 11.21
N THR A 121 2.19 8.64 11.08
CA THR A 121 1.32 8.28 9.95
C THR A 121 0.07 9.15 9.93
N ALA A 122 -0.61 9.32 11.08
CA ALA A 122 -1.77 10.20 11.18
C ALA A 122 -1.45 11.65 10.78
N GLU A 123 -0.33 12.19 11.28
CA GLU A 123 0.15 13.55 10.94
C GLU A 123 0.42 13.72 9.44
N ILE A 124 1.00 12.70 8.79
CA ILE A 124 1.27 12.74 7.34
C ILE A 124 -0.03 12.68 6.55
N ILE A 125 -1.00 11.84 6.94
CA ILE A 125 -2.29 11.76 6.26
C ILE A 125 -3.01 13.11 6.32
N ASP A 126 -3.04 13.77 7.49
CA ASP A 126 -3.63 15.11 7.62
C ASP A 126 -2.93 16.14 6.72
N TRP A 127 -1.59 16.06 6.63
CA TRP A 127 -0.78 16.94 5.78
C TRP A 127 -1.07 16.78 4.28
N LEU A 128 -1.53 15.61 3.80
CA LEU A 128 -1.76 15.37 2.36
C LEU A 128 -2.67 16.42 1.73
N SER A 129 -3.72 16.84 2.45
CA SER A 129 -4.73 17.79 2.00
C SER A 129 -4.20 19.20 1.72
N VAL A 130 -3.11 19.60 2.41
CA VAL A 130 -2.54 20.95 2.32
C VAL A 130 -1.18 20.97 1.63
N GLY A 131 -0.50 19.82 1.57
CA GLY A 131 0.89 19.73 1.17
C GLY A 131 1.14 19.03 -0.17
N LEU A 132 0.55 17.84 -0.36
CA LEU A 132 0.98 16.89 -1.40
C LEU A 132 1.02 17.50 -2.81
N ASN A 133 -0.03 18.22 -3.20
CA ASN A 133 -0.17 18.80 -4.54
C ASN A 133 0.98 19.73 -4.94
N HIS A 134 1.64 20.39 -3.97
CA HIS A 134 2.76 21.30 -4.25
C HIS A 134 4.03 20.59 -4.72
N PHE A 135 4.11 19.27 -4.54
CA PHE A 135 5.30 18.47 -4.85
C PHE A 135 5.10 17.52 -6.03
N LEU A 136 3.89 17.47 -6.59
CA LEU A 136 3.57 16.66 -7.76
C LEU A 136 3.85 17.43 -9.06
N PRO A 137 3.97 16.74 -10.21
CA PRO A 137 3.97 17.41 -11.50
C PRO A 137 2.75 18.33 -11.64
N PRO A 138 2.87 19.54 -12.22
CA PRO A 138 1.78 20.53 -12.22
C PRO A 138 0.45 20.06 -12.83
N GLN A 139 0.51 19.09 -13.74
CA GLN A 139 -0.64 18.48 -14.42
C GLN A 139 -1.26 17.29 -13.68
N VAL A 140 -0.68 16.87 -12.55
CA VAL A 140 -1.12 15.72 -11.77
C VAL A 140 -1.87 16.21 -10.53
N THR A 141 -3.10 15.78 -10.36
CA THR A 141 -3.94 16.12 -9.20
C THR A 141 -4.17 14.90 -8.32
N PRO A 142 -3.91 14.96 -7.00
CA PRO A 142 -4.19 13.84 -6.09
C PRO A 142 -5.66 13.79 -5.68
N ASN A 143 -6.32 12.65 -5.90
CA ASN A 143 -7.68 12.39 -5.43
C ASN A 143 -7.67 11.78 -4.03
N LEU A 144 -7.73 12.63 -3.01
CA LEU A 144 -7.71 12.19 -1.61
C LEU A 144 -9.04 11.57 -1.15
N SER A 145 -10.13 11.70 -1.92
CA SER A 145 -11.37 10.94 -1.62
C SER A 145 -11.21 9.43 -1.89
N LYS A 146 -10.24 9.07 -2.73
CA LYS A 146 -9.82 7.70 -3.05
C LYS A 146 -8.46 7.41 -2.43
N PHE A 147 -8.36 7.58 -1.12
CA PHE A 147 -7.13 7.33 -0.37
C PHE A 147 -7.09 5.90 0.18
N ALA A 148 -6.01 5.17 -0.10
CA ALA A 148 -5.74 3.85 0.45
C ALA A 148 -4.53 3.88 1.39
N LEU A 149 -4.64 3.17 2.52
CA LEU A 149 -3.54 2.98 3.46
C LEU A 149 -3.01 1.55 3.34
N SER A 150 -1.70 1.43 3.16
CA SER A 150 -1.02 0.16 3.01
C SER A 150 0.23 0.08 3.87
N GLY A 151 0.65 -1.11 4.23
CA GLY A 151 1.91 -1.28 4.95
C GLY A 151 2.44 -2.69 4.93
N HIS A 152 3.76 -2.80 4.96
CA HIS A 152 4.47 -4.07 5.00
C HIS A 152 4.92 -4.43 6.43
N SER A 153 4.74 -5.67 6.87
CA SER A 153 5.28 -6.15 8.15
C SER A 153 4.79 -5.30 9.34
N ARG A 154 5.70 -4.71 10.11
CA ARG A 154 5.41 -3.68 11.13
C ARG A 154 4.64 -2.48 10.57
N GLY A 155 4.92 -2.05 9.34
CA GLY A 155 4.14 -1.01 8.67
C GLY A 155 2.70 -1.45 8.41
N GLY A 156 2.46 -2.74 8.16
CA GLY A 156 1.12 -3.31 8.06
C GLY A 156 0.38 -3.23 9.40
N LYS A 157 1.04 -3.61 10.50
CA LYS A 157 0.51 -3.38 11.86
C LYS A 157 0.16 -1.92 12.10
N THR A 158 1.04 -0.98 11.75
CA THR A 158 0.77 0.47 11.87
C THR A 158 -0.45 0.90 11.05
N ALA A 159 -0.58 0.41 9.82
CA ALA A 159 -1.73 0.69 8.95
C ALA A 159 -3.05 0.21 9.59
N PHE A 160 -3.08 -1.03 10.07
CA PHE A 160 -4.24 -1.59 10.79
C PHE A 160 -4.55 -0.81 12.08
N ALA A 161 -3.54 -0.48 12.89
CA ALA A 161 -3.74 0.27 14.13
C ALA A 161 -4.43 1.62 13.88
N LEU A 162 -3.99 2.35 12.86
CA LEU A 162 -4.53 3.65 12.50
C LEU A 162 -5.93 3.54 11.87
N ALA A 163 -6.13 2.57 10.98
CA ALA A 163 -7.44 2.29 10.37
C ALA A 163 -8.52 1.94 11.41
N LEU A 164 -8.13 1.17 12.44
CA LEU A 164 -8.98 0.82 13.58
C LEU A 164 -9.15 1.96 14.60
N LYS A 165 -8.53 3.13 14.35
CA LYS A 165 -8.52 4.29 15.27
C LYS A 165 -8.06 3.92 16.69
N LYS A 166 -7.14 2.96 16.79
CA LYS A 166 -6.62 2.52 18.08
C LYS A 166 -5.66 3.57 18.66
N PHE A 167 -5.55 3.57 19.98
CA PHE A 167 -4.54 4.32 20.74
C PHE A 167 -4.61 5.85 20.64
N GLY A 168 -5.78 6.40 20.29
CA GLY A 168 -6.03 7.84 20.34
C GLY A 168 -5.46 8.65 19.18
N TYR A 169 -5.01 7.98 18.11
CA TYR A 169 -4.59 8.62 16.87
C TYR A 169 -5.55 8.27 15.74
N SER A 170 -5.96 9.30 15.01
CA SER A 170 -6.81 9.21 13.82
C SER A 170 -6.50 10.39 12.90
N SER A 171 -6.81 10.26 11.62
CA SER A 171 -6.75 11.37 10.66
C SER A 171 -8.17 11.83 10.31
N TYR A 172 -8.28 13.09 9.87
CA TYR A 172 -9.52 13.63 9.29
C TYR A 172 -9.82 13.06 7.91
N LEU A 173 -8.80 12.57 7.20
CA LEU A 173 -8.99 11.96 5.88
C LEU A 173 -9.57 10.56 6.02
N LYS A 174 -10.65 10.28 5.30
CA LYS A 174 -11.23 8.94 5.24
C LYS A 174 -10.26 7.99 4.53
N ILE A 175 -9.98 6.86 5.15
CA ILE A 175 -9.31 5.73 4.50
C ILE A 175 -10.39 4.96 3.75
N SER A 176 -10.24 4.83 2.44
CA SER A 176 -11.22 4.19 1.55
C SER A 176 -10.90 2.71 1.31
N ALA A 177 -9.65 2.30 1.51
CA ALA A 177 -9.21 0.91 1.42
C ALA A 177 -7.97 0.65 2.29
N LEU A 178 -7.88 -0.55 2.88
CA LEU A 178 -6.76 -0.95 3.74
C LEU A 178 -6.01 -2.16 3.16
N ILE A 179 -4.68 -2.10 3.13
CA ILE A 179 -3.84 -3.17 2.57
C ILE A 179 -2.74 -3.57 3.56
N GLY A 180 -2.76 -4.82 4.02
CA GLY A 180 -1.68 -5.43 4.79
C GLY A 180 -0.80 -6.30 3.92
N ILE A 181 0.46 -5.90 3.68
CA ILE A 181 1.46 -6.73 3.01
C ILE A 181 2.24 -7.47 4.09
N ASP A 182 1.95 -8.75 4.23
CA ASP A 182 2.50 -9.66 5.22
C ASP A 182 2.60 -9.03 6.63
N PRO A 183 1.48 -8.50 7.18
CA PRO A 183 1.52 -7.71 8.40
C PRO A 183 1.94 -8.55 9.62
N VAL A 184 2.69 -7.93 10.55
CA VAL A 184 3.23 -8.62 11.74
C VAL A 184 3.01 -7.81 13.02
N ASP A 185 2.37 -8.41 14.02
CA ASP A 185 2.03 -7.77 15.30
C ASP A 185 3.06 -8.02 16.42
N GLY A 186 4.14 -8.77 16.14
CA GLY A 186 5.26 -8.93 17.05
C GLY A 186 6.05 -10.22 16.84
N MET A 187 6.53 -10.81 17.92
CA MET A 187 7.47 -11.95 17.87
C MET A 187 6.80 -13.32 18.05
N GLY A 188 5.47 -13.35 18.21
CA GLY A 188 4.68 -14.56 18.43
C GLY A 188 3.47 -14.28 19.32
N LYS A 189 2.53 -15.23 19.38
CA LYS A 189 1.32 -15.11 20.20
C LYS A 189 1.67 -14.86 21.68
N GLY A 190 1.09 -13.82 22.27
CA GLY A 190 1.40 -13.38 23.65
C GLY A 190 2.74 -12.66 23.80
N LYS A 191 3.44 -12.40 22.69
CA LYS A 191 4.69 -11.63 22.59
C LYS A 191 4.58 -10.55 21.51
N GLN A 192 3.40 -9.94 21.41
CA GLN A 192 3.19 -8.80 20.50
C GLN A 192 4.08 -7.63 20.89
N THR A 193 4.51 -6.87 19.89
CA THR A 193 5.20 -5.59 20.16
C THR A 193 4.19 -4.55 20.62
N PRO A 194 4.58 -3.60 21.50
CA PRO A 194 3.66 -2.58 21.94
C PRO A 194 3.39 -1.53 20.84
N PRO A 195 2.17 -0.97 20.78
CA PRO A 195 0.95 -1.53 21.33
C PRO A 195 0.43 -2.73 20.49
N PRO A 196 -0.21 -3.75 21.09
CA PRO A 196 -0.74 -4.90 20.37
C PRO A 196 -2.00 -4.53 19.57
N VAL A 197 -2.05 -4.91 18.29
CA VAL A 197 -3.21 -4.65 17.42
C VAL A 197 -4.20 -5.80 17.45
N LEU A 198 -3.69 -7.04 17.33
CA LEU A 198 -4.47 -8.27 17.35
C LEU A 198 -5.12 -8.48 18.72
N THR A 199 -6.37 -8.88 18.68
CA THR A 199 -7.21 -9.20 19.84
C THR A 199 -7.35 -10.70 20.06
N TYR A 200 -7.05 -11.49 19.03
CA TYR A 200 -7.27 -12.93 18.89
C TYR A 200 -8.73 -13.38 18.76
N GLU A 201 -9.67 -12.44 18.65
CA GLU A 201 -11.08 -12.74 18.38
C GLU A 201 -11.39 -12.60 16.88
N PRO A 202 -11.90 -13.64 16.20
CA PRO A 202 -12.29 -13.55 14.80
C PRO A 202 -13.29 -12.42 14.54
N ASN A 203 -13.16 -11.73 13.41
CA ASN A 203 -14.03 -10.61 13.00
C ASN A 203 -14.11 -9.43 13.99
N SER A 204 -13.13 -9.28 14.87
CA SER A 204 -13.05 -8.20 15.88
C SER A 204 -12.64 -6.83 15.31
N PHE A 205 -12.05 -6.79 14.12
CA PHE A 205 -11.66 -5.55 13.46
C PHE A 205 -12.88 -4.91 12.80
N ASP A 206 -13.52 -4.00 13.54
CA ASP A 206 -14.54 -3.11 13.02
C ASP A 206 -13.89 -1.97 12.22
N LEU A 207 -13.99 -2.08 10.91
CA LEU A 207 -13.43 -1.14 9.93
C LEU A 207 -14.55 -0.41 9.17
N ASP A 208 -15.78 -0.40 9.69
CA ASP A 208 -16.93 0.28 9.06
C ASP A 208 -17.10 -0.07 7.56
N LYS A 209 -17.07 -1.37 7.26
CA LYS A 209 -17.17 -1.92 5.89
C LYS A 209 -16.08 -1.47 4.92
N MET A 210 -14.99 -0.85 5.39
CA MET A 210 -13.84 -0.57 4.55
C MET A 210 -13.25 -1.88 4.01
N PRO A 211 -13.02 -1.98 2.68
CA PRO A 211 -12.44 -3.17 2.10
C PRO A 211 -10.99 -3.36 2.55
N VAL A 212 -10.65 -4.61 2.82
CA VAL A 212 -9.30 -5.00 3.25
C VAL A 212 -8.69 -6.01 2.29
N LEU A 213 -7.43 -5.80 1.93
CA LEU A 213 -6.58 -6.79 1.27
C LEU A 213 -5.44 -7.19 2.22
N VAL A 214 -5.27 -8.48 2.45
CA VAL A 214 -4.12 -9.04 3.15
C VAL A 214 -3.34 -9.93 2.17
N ILE A 215 -2.05 -9.66 1.99
CA ILE A 215 -1.18 -10.47 1.13
C ILE A 215 -0.13 -11.13 2.02
N GLY A 216 -0.14 -12.45 2.14
CA GLY A 216 0.82 -13.21 2.95
C GLY A 216 1.98 -13.78 2.15
N SER A 217 3.06 -14.12 2.86
CA SER A 217 4.19 -14.89 2.33
C SER A 217 4.19 -16.30 2.93
N GLY A 218 4.30 -17.33 2.09
CA GLY A 218 4.24 -18.73 2.53
C GLY A 218 5.49 -19.17 3.31
N LEU A 219 6.63 -18.52 3.10
CA LEU A 219 7.87 -18.78 3.84
C LEU A 219 8.07 -17.86 5.05
N GLY A 220 7.21 -16.87 5.28
CA GLY A 220 7.37 -15.88 6.37
C GLY A 220 7.38 -16.49 7.78
N GLU A 221 6.69 -17.62 7.95
CA GLU A 221 6.64 -18.40 9.19
C GLU A 221 7.88 -19.31 9.40
N ILE A 222 8.76 -19.41 8.41
CA ILE A 222 9.92 -20.29 8.45
C ILE A 222 11.16 -19.52 8.91
N SER A 223 11.84 -20.03 9.93
CA SER A 223 13.16 -19.52 10.32
C SER A 223 14.18 -19.76 9.20
N PRO A 224 14.98 -18.76 8.80
CA PRO A 224 16.03 -18.99 7.80
C PRO A 224 17.17 -19.88 8.30
N ASN A 225 17.43 -19.87 9.61
CA ASN A 225 18.42 -20.72 10.29
C ASN A 225 18.18 -20.72 11.82
N LEU A 226 19.01 -21.43 12.58
CA LEU A 226 18.86 -21.59 14.02
C LEU A 226 19.06 -20.29 14.83
N LEU A 227 19.74 -19.28 14.26
CA LEU A 227 20.07 -18.03 14.96
C LEU A 227 19.02 -16.93 14.76
N PHE A 228 18.22 -17.00 13.70
CA PHE A 228 17.20 -16.01 13.40
C PHE A 228 15.80 -16.61 13.47
N PRO A 229 14.88 -16.02 14.26
CA PRO A 229 13.51 -16.48 14.34
C PRO A 229 12.76 -16.23 13.03
N PRO A 230 11.55 -16.79 12.86
CA PRO A 230 10.68 -16.43 11.73
C PRO A 230 10.36 -14.93 11.75
N CYS A 231 10.25 -14.35 10.56
CA CYS A 231 9.94 -12.93 10.43
C CYS A 231 8.44 -12.61 10.58
N ALA A 232 7.58 -13.56 10.21
CA ALA A 232 6.13 -13.47 10.36
C ALA A 232 5.59 -14.71 11.11
N PRO A 233 5.94 -14.89 12.40
CA PRO A 233 5.63 -16.10 13.13
C PRO A 233 4.10 -16.32 13.29
N PRO A 234 3.64 -17.59 13.36
CA PRO A 234 2.24 -17.89 13.61
C PRO A 234 1.70 -17.22 14.87
N GLY A 235 0.45 -16.76 14.82
CA GLY A 235 -0.22 -16.10 15.95
C GLY A 235 0.03 -14.60 16.02
N VAL A 236 0.78 -14.01 15.09
CA VAL A 236 0.93 -12.55 14.94
C VAL A 236 1.08 -12.11 13.48
N ASN A 237 0.71 -12.94 12.51
CA ASN A 237 1.03 -12.72 11.09
C ASN A 237 -0.21 -12.43 10.23
N HIS A 238 -0.03 -12.42 8.92
CA HIS A 238 -1.07 -12.16 7.93
C HIS A 238 -2.35 -12.99 8.13
N ARG A 239 -2.24 -14.26 8.54
CA ARG A 239 -3.42 -15.13 8.79
C ARG A 239 -4.22 -14.61 9.98
N ASP A 240 -3.54 -14.16 11.04
CA ASP A 240 -4.20 -13.60 12.22
C ASP A 240 -4.84 -12.24 11.93
N PHE A 241 -4.16 -11.36 11.18
CA PHE A 241 -4.76 -10.10 10.74
C PHE A 241 -6.01 -10.34 9.89
N TYR A 242 -5.95 -11.24 8.92
CA TYR A 242 -7.11 -11.58 8.09
C TYR A 242 -8.25 -12.20 8.90
N ARG A 243 -7.95 -13.13 9.83
CA ARG A 243 -8.95 -13.77 10.69
C ARG A 243 -9.77 -12.74 11.47
N GLU A 244 -9.14 -11.66 11.93
CA GLU A 244 -9.80 -10.60 12.69
C GLU A 244 -10.56 -9.59 11.81
N CYS A 245 -10.28 -9.50 10.51
CA CYS A 245 -11.02 -8.62 9.58
C CYS A 245 -12.48 -9.01 9.43
N GLN A 246 -13.37 -8.00 9.41
CA GLN A 246 -14.73 -8.13 8.89
C GLN A 246 -14.76 -7.97 7.36
N GLY A 247 -15.80 -8.49 6.71
CA GLY A 247 -15.99 -8.34 5.28
C GLY A 247 -16.38 -6.91 4.86
N PRO A 248 -15.97 -6.45 3.66
CA PRO A 248 -15.28 -7.24 2.64
C PRO A 248 -13.76 -7.35 2.85
N ALA A 249 -13.22 -8.57 2.89
CA ALA A 249 -11.80 -8.82 3.12
C ALA A 249 -11.25 -9.95 2.25
N TRP A 250 -10.10 -9.71 1.62
CA TRP A 250 -9.40 -10.62 0.73
C TRP A 250 -8.08 -11.06 1.33
N HIS A 251 -7.71 -12.31 1.13
CA HIS A 251 -6.43 -12.84 1.58
C HIS A 251 -5.81 -13.76 0.54
N PHE A 252 -4.60 -13.39 0.08
CA PHE A 252 -3.81 -14.18 -0.87
C PHE A 252 -2.47 -14.55 -0.24
N VAL A 253 -1.97 -15.76 -0.49
CA VAL A 253 -0.64 -16.21 0.00
C VAL A 253 0.21 -16.73 -1.14
N ALA A 254 1.36 -16.12 -1.35
CA ALA A 254 2.37 -16.62 -2.29
C ALA A 254 3.17 -17.76 -1.65
N LYS A 255 3.10 -18.96 -2.22
CA LYS A 255 3.58 -20.20 -1.59
C LYS A 255 5.08 -20.21 -1.26
N ASP A 256 5.91 -19.97 -2.27
CA ASP A 256 7.36 -20.19 -2.19
C ASP A 256 8.15 -18.88 -2.02
N TYR A 257 7.52 -17.88 -1.40
CA TYR A 257 8.12 -16.56 -1.19
C TYR A 257 8.12 -16.15 0.28
N GLY A 258 9.14 -15.38 0.62
CA GLY A 258 9.45 -14.91 1.96
C GLY A 258 8.97 -13.50 2.27
N HIS A 259 9.11 -13.18 3.56
CA HIS A 259 8.68 -11.92 4.16
C HIS A 259 9.33 -10.67 3.56
N LEU A 260 10.45 -10.80 2.83
CA LEU A 260 11.17 -9.65 2.25
C LEU A 260 11.26 -9.73 0.72
N ASP A 261 10.54 -10.65 0.09
CA ASP A 261 10.67 -10.88 -1.36
C ASP A 261 9.89 -9.87 -2.20
N MET A 262 9.05 -9.03 -1.60
CA MET A 262 8.40 -7.91 -2.28
C MET A 262 9.28 -6.66 -2.42
N LEU A 263 10.46 -6.64 -1.81
CA LEU A 263 11.40 -5.53 -1.90
C LEU A 263 12.01 -5.44 -3.31
N ASP A 264 12.70 -4.33 -3.55
CA ASP A 264 13.51 -4.15 -4.75
C ASP A 264 14.56 -5.25 -4.88
N ASP A 265 14.90 -5.61 -6.12
CA ASP A 265 15.88 -6.67 -6.41
C ASP A 265 17.23 -6.38 -5.75
N ASP A 266 17.68 -5.12 -5.87
CA ASP A 266 18.85 -4.59 -5.19
C ASP A 266 18.44 -3.60 -4.11
N THR A 267 18.88 -3.86 -2.87
CA THR A 267 18.67 -2.95 -1.74
C THR A 267 20.00 -2.42 -1.23
N GLU A 268 20.15 -1.10 -1.22
CA GLU A 268 21.43 -0.46 -0.94
C GLU A 268 21.84 -0.47 0.55
N GLY A 269 23.15 -0.36 0.77
CA GLY A 269 23.73 -0.23 2.10
C GLY A 269 23.73 -1.51 2.93
N ILE A 270 24.22 -1.41 4.17
CA ILE A 270 24.35 -2.55 5.08
C ILE A 270 22.98 -3.17 5.39
N ARG A 271 21.95 -2.34 5.57
CA ARG A 271 20.58 -2.82 5.84
C ARG A 271 19.99 -3.56 4.66
N GLY A 272 20.20 -3.06 3.44
CA GLY A 272 19.77 -3.75 2.23
C GLY A 272 20.41 -5.12 2.10
N LYS A 273 21.75 -5.19 2.23
CA LYS A 273 22.47 -6.48 2.22
C LYS A 273 21.96 -7.47 3.28
N ILE A 274 21.70 -7.00 4.50
CA ILE A 274 21.21 -7.85 5.59
C ILE A 274 19.78 -8.35 5.32
N SER A 275 18.95 -7.58 4.60
CA SER A 275 17.58 -7.99 4.25
C SER A 275 17.51 -9.34 3.51
N HIS A 276 18.56 -9.73 2.77
CA HIS A 276 18.62 -11.02 2.09
C HIS A 276 18.86 -12.22 3.01
N TYR A 277 19.16 -12.02 4.30
CA TYR A 277 19.53 -13.08 5.23
C TYR A 277 18.65 -13.16 6.48
N LEU A 278 17.87 -12.12 6.78
CA LEU A 278 17.06 -12.04 8.00
C LEU A 278 15.85 -12.98 8.00
N CYS A 279 15.30 -13.26 6.82
CA CYS A 279 14.11 -14.06 6.65
C CYS A 279 14.39 -15.21 5.68
N LYS A 280 13.60 -16.28 5.77
CA LYS A 280 13.58 -17.29 4.73
C LYS A 280 13.02 -16.65 3.46
N ASN A 281 13.78 -16.71 2.37
CA ASN A 281 13.42 -16.14 1.07
C ASN A 281 13.16 -17.25 0.04
N GLY A 282 12.40 -16.89 -0.99
CA GLY A 282 12.25 -17.65 -2.22
C GLY A 282 13.47 -17.48 -3.14
N GLU A 283 13.31 -17.93 -4.37
CA GLU A 283 14.39 -17.91 -5.38
C GLU A 283 14.70 -16.50 -5.88
N GLU A 284 13.65 -15.71 -6.15
CA GLU A 284 13.75 -14.36 -6.72
C GLU A 284 12.73 -13.40 -6.09
N ARG A 285 13.04 -12.11 -6.05
CA ARG A 285 12.12 -11.08 -5.52
C ARG A 285 11.08 -10.64 -6.54
N ARG A 286 11.47 -10.49 -7.80
CA ARG A 286 10.62 -9.93 -8.85
C ARG A 286 9.24 -10.59 -8.95
N PRO A 287 9.07 -11.92 -8.97
CA PRO A 287 7.75 -12.52 -9.06
C PRO A 287 6.85 -12.19 -7.86
N MET A 288 7.38 -12.23 -6.62
CA MET A 288 6.63 -11.82 -5.43
C MET A 288 6.26 -10.34 -5.48
N ARG A 289 7.20 -9.48 -5.88
CA ARG A 289 6.93 -8.05 -6.03
C ARG A 289 5.84 -7.77 -7.07
N ARG A 290 5.85 -8.48 -8.21
CA ARG A 290 4.78 -8.40 -9.22
C ARG A 290 3.46 -8.92 -8.68
N PHE A 291 3.46 -10.03 -7.96
CA PHE A 291 2.25 -10.57 -7.31
C PHE A 291 1.63 -9.57 -6.33
N VAL A 292 2.44 -8.98 -5.46
CA VAL A 292 2.00 -7.96 -4.50
C VAL A 292 1.46 -6.74 -5.24
N GLY A 293 2.22 -6.23 -6.21
CA GLY A 293 1.83 -5.07 -7.02
C GLY A 293 0.51 -5.26 -7.76
N GLY A 294 0.38 -6.36 -8.50
CA GLY A 294 -0.84 -6.66 -9.25
C GLY A 294 -2.05 -6.92 -8.35
N SER A 295 -1.85 -7.60 -7.21
CA SER A 295 -2.92 -7.79 -6.21
C SER A 295 -3.42 -6.46 -5.64
N ILE A 296 -2.49 -5.53 -5.36
CA ILE A 296 -2.82 -4.17 -4.90
C ILE A 296 -3.60 -3.43 -5.99
N VAL A 297 -3.11 -3.44 -7.23
CA VAL A 297 -3.75 -2.75 -8.36
C VAL A 297 -5.16 -3.29 -8.61
N ALA A 298 -5.33 -4.62 -8.74
CA ALA A 298 -6.63 -5.25 -8.96
C ALA A 298 -7.62 -4.91 -7.84
N PHE A 299 -7.16 -4.93 -6.59
CA PHE A 299 -7.98 -4.57 -5.43
C PHE A 299 -8.38 -3.09 -5.40
N LEU A 300 -7.44 -2.19 -5.70
CA LEU A 300 -7.72 -0.74 -5.72
C LEU A 300 -8.66 -0.38 -6.87
N ILE A 301 -8.48 -0.96 -8.05
CA ILE A 301 -9.40 -0.75 -9.18
C ILE A 301 -10.81 -1.25 -8.81
N ALA A 302 -10.93 -2.43 -8.18
CA ALA A 302 -12.22 -2.96 -7.73
C ALA A 302 -12.95 -2.03 -6.77
N TYR A 303 -12.28 -1.53 -5.74
CA TYR A 303 -12.94 -0.82 -4.65
C TYR A 303 -12.92 0.70 -4.75
N LEU A 304 -11.99 1.30 -5.49
CA LEU A 304 -11.91 2.75 -5.68
C LEU A 304 -12.46 3.20 -7.05
N GLU A 305 -12.38 2.34 -8.06
CA GLU A 305 -12.87 2.62 -9.42
C GLU A 305 -14.11 1.82 -9.80
N GLY A 306 -14.46 0.77 -9.07
CA GLY A 306 -15.68 -0.01 -9.27
C GLY A 306 -15.58 -1.09 -10.35
N ASP A 307 -14.37 -1.51 -10.72
CA ASP A 307 -14.13 -2.59 -11.70
C ASP A 307 -13.40 -3.77 -11.03
N ASP A 308 -14.15 -4.81 -10.69
CA ASP A 308 -13.65 -5.99 -10.00
C ASP A 308 -13.16 -7.11 -10.92
N SER A 309 -13.11 -6.87 -12.24
CA SER A 309 -12.87 -7.91 -13.25
C SER A 309 -11.56 -8.67 -13.05
N GLU A 310 -10.45 -7.98 -12.82
CA GLU A 310 -9.14 -8.60 -12.56
C GLU A 310 -9.13 -9.36 -11.22
N LEU A 311 -9.74 -8.79 -10.18
CA LEU A 311 -9.79 -9.38 -8.84
C LEU A 311 -10.61 -10.69 -8.83
N VAL A 312 -11.72 -10.72 -9.57
CA VAL A 312 -12.55 -11.91 -9.78
C VAL A 312 -11.79 -12.97 -10.57
N LYS A 313 -11.05 -12.60 -11.63
CA LYS A 313 -10.22 -13.57 -12.38
C LYS A 313 -9.15 -14.22 -11.50
N ILE A 314 -8.50 -13.45 -10.62
CA ILE A 314 -7.52 -13.96 -9.65
C ILE A 314 -8.19 -14.97 -8.71
N LYS A 315 -9.36 -14.61 -8.15
CA LYS A 315 -10.17 -15.47 -7.29
C LYS A 315 -10.55 -16.79 -7.95
N ASP A 316 -11.04 -16.71 -9.17
CA ASP A 316 -11.54 -17.87 -9.92
C ASP A 316 -10.40 -18.70 -10.53
N LYS A 317 -9.14 -18.34 -10.26
CA LYS A 317 -7.94 -18.98 -10.82
C LYS A 317 -7.94 -19.03 -12.35
N SER A 318 -8.63 -18.07 -12.97
CA SER A 318 -8.71 -17.91 -14.43
C SER A 318 -7.75 -16.84 -14.95
N HIS A 319 -6.99 -16.20 -14.05
CA HIS A 319 -5.98 -15.21 -14.39
C HIS A 319 -4.64 -15.88 -14.78
N GLU A 320 -4.33 -15.96 -16.08
CA GLU A 320 -3.11 -16.61 -16.58
C GLU A 320 -1.81 -15.85 -16.26
N GLY A 321 -1.89 -14.56 -15.91
CA GLY A 321 -0.73 -13.71 -15.63
C GLY A 321 -0.24 -13.68 -14.17
N VAL A 322 -0.75 -14.52 -13.28
CA VAL A 322 -0.30 -14.54 -11.87
C VAL A 322 1.14 -15.08 -11.81
N PRO A 323 2.12 -14.32 -11.27
CA PRO A 323 3.54 -14.67 -11.39
C PRO A 323 4.03 -15.65 -10.32
N VAL A 324 3.15 -16.12 -9.43
CA VAL A 324 3.49 -17.01 -8.29
C VAL A 324 2.44 -18.11 -8.13
N GLU A 325 2.82 -19.23 -7.51
CA GLU A 325 1.83 -20.20 -7.02
C GLU A 325 1.10 -19.63 -5.79
N ILE A 326 -0.22 -19.48 -5.88
CA ILE A 326 -1.06 -19.07 -4.76
C ILE A 326 -1.37 -20.31 -3.90
N GLN A 327 -0.84 -20.33 -2.67
CA GLN A 327 -1.08 -21.41 -1.71
C GLN A 327 -2.48 -21.32 -1.10
N GLU A 328 -2.89 -20.12 -0.72
CA GLU A 328 -4.15 -19.84 -0.03
C GLU A 328 -4.84 -18.64 -0.66
N PHE A 329 -6.16 -18.76 -0.80
CA PHE A 329 -7.06 -17.70 -1.22
C PHE A 329 -8.29 -17.75 -0.30
N GLU A 330 -8.60 -16.64 0.36
CA GLU A 330 -9.79 -16.50 1.20
C GLU A 330 -10.50 -15.17 0.92
N PHE A 331 -11.83 -15.18 0.96
CA PHE A 331 -12.66 -13.99 0.80
C PHE A 331 -13.81 -13.98 1.82
N LYS A 332 -13.94 -12.89 2.57
CA LYS A 332 -15.08 -12.57 3.43
C LYS A 332 -15.88 -11.47 2.74
N ASN A 333 -17.18 -11.69 2.56
CA ASN A 333 -18.10 -10.68 2.05
C ASN A 333 -18.58 -9.74 3.16
#